data_AF-L0AYX6-F1
#
_entry.id   AF-L0AYX6-F1
#
_cell.length_a   1.000
_cell.length_b   1.000
_cell.length_c   1.000
_cell.angle_alpha   90.00
_cell.angle_beta   90.00
_cell.angle_gamma   90.00
#
_symmetry.space_group_name_H-M   'P 1'
#
loop_
_entity.id
_entity.type
_entity.pdbx_description
1 polymer ?
#
loop_
_entity_poly.entity_id
_entity_poly.type
_entity_poly.pdbx_seq_one_letter_code
_entity_poly.pdbx_strand_id
1 'polypeptide(L)'
;MKVLSVLWTICLVRLCHGLGFFSSCCGGDVTDGETLDLANPDSSKVDVGEETSNGIRWKVFTPKNDAKFTSFTEGRVEIAKTNCGLKCLKISLNSQTPLMIVERVGACTPAKYFEKVDEKWKEISDHTLCGKLNAISKNTGKANEPVNTEGSSNNIEDE
;
A
#
# COMPACT_ATOMS: atom_id res chain seq x y z
N MET A 1 62.11 14.62 -26.51
CA MET A 1 60.86 13.96 -26.95
C MET A 1 60.37 13.13 -25.77
N LYS A 2 59.47 13.65 -24.91
CA LYS A 2 58.00 13.60 -25.03
C LYS A 2 57.49 12.17 -25.27
N VAL A 3 57.19 11.44 -24.20
CA VAL A 3 55.94 10.64 -23.95
C VAL A 3 55.89 10.40 -22.41
N LEU A 4 55.38 11.31 -21.58
CA LEU A 4 53.98 11.45 -21.13
C LEU A 4 53.31 10.15 -20.66
N SER A 5 53.01 10.12 -19.36
CA SER A 5 51.82 9.57 -18.69
C SER A 5 51.10 8.38 -19.33
N VAL A 6 50.94 7.29 -18.56
CA VAL A 6 49.66 6.81 -17.99
C VAL A 6 49.98 5.49 -17.27
N LEU A 7 50.27 5.57 -15.97
CA LEU A 7 50.36 4.40 -15.09
C LEU A 7 49.35 4.53 -13.94
N TRP A 8 48.11 4.96 -14.28
CA TRP A 8 47.12 5.31 -13.26
C TRP A 8 45.66 4.89 -13.51
N THR A 9 45.41 3.87 -14.35
CA THR A 9 44.06 3.31 -14.49
C THR A 9 44.08 1.84 -14.92
N ILE A 10 44.64 0.94 -14.11
CA ILE A 10 44.18 -0.46 -14.14
C ILE A 10 43.22 -0.63 -12.97
N CYS A 11 42.00 -0.17 -13.26
CA CYS A 11 40.72 -0.61 -12.72
C CYS A 11 40.79 -1.45 -11.44
N LEU A 12 40.61 -0.76 -10.31
CA LEU A 12 39.96 -1.23 -9.09
C LEU A 12 38.55 -1.79 -9.39
N VAL A 13 38.44 -2.89 -10.15
CA VAL A 13 37.15 -3.58 -10.36
C VAL A 13 37.28 -5.08 -10.10
N ARG A 14 38.38 -5.50 -9.47
CA ARG A 14 38.43 -6.76 -8.73
C ARG A 14 38.65 -6.49 -7.26
N LEU A 15 37.56 -6.25 -6.54
CA LEU A 15 37.30 -6.89 -5.24
C LEU A 15 35.92 -6.50 -4.67
N CYS A 16 34.84 -6.63 -5.43
CA CYS A 16 33.54 -6.89 -4.82
C CYS A 16 33.44 -8.39 -4.53
N HIS A 17 34.26 -8.87 -3.58
CA HIS A 17 33.90 -10.03 -2.78
C HIS A 17 32.86 -9.55 -1.77
N GLY A 18 31.62 -9.54 -2.23
CA GLY A 18 30.45 -9.35 -1.42
C GLY A 18 29.33 -10.12 -2.11
N LEU A 19 29.44 -11.45 -2.03
CA LEU A 19 28.35 -12.42 -2.16
C LEU A 19 27.30 -12.11 -3.23
N GLY A 20 27.33 -12.88 -4.32
CA GLY A 20 26.27 -12.97 -5.31
C GLY A 20 24.93 -13.37 -4.72
N PHE A 21 24.24 -12.39 -4.14
CA PHE A 21 22.86 -12.45 -3.66
C PHE A 21 22.06 -11.31 -4.29
N PHE A 22 22.25 -11.08 -5.60
CA PHE A 22 21.12 -10.62 -6.42
C PHE A 22 20.14 -11.78 -6.57
N SER A 23 19.67 -12.31 -5.45
CA SER A 23 18.40 -13.00 -5.42
C SER A 23 17.39 -11.92 -5.75
N SER A 24 17.08 -11.79 -7.05
CA SER A 24 15.95 -11.01 -7.51
C SER A 24 14.81 -11.41 -6.59
N CYS A 25 14.32 -10.47 -5.79
CA CYS A 25 13.31 -10.76 -4.76
C CYS A 25 12.03 -11.35 -5.38
N CYS A 26 11.94 -11.25 -6.71
CA CYS A 26 11.02 -11.93 -7.60
C CYS A 26 11.88 -12.68 -8.63
N GLY A 27 12.31 -13.90 -8.29
CA GLY A 27 13.21 -14.75 -9.07
C GLY A 27 12.54 -15.40 -10.28
N GLY A 28 11.92 -14.60 -11.14
CA GLY A 28 11.38 -15.03 -12.42
C GLY A 28 11.48 -13.90 -13.43
N ASP A 29 11.54 -14.28 -14.70
CA ASP A 29 11.25 -13.41 -15.85
C ASP A 29 9.96 -12.61 -15.58
N VAL A 30 9.70 -11.53 -16.31
CA VAL A 30 8.42 -10.80 -16.25
C VAL A 30 7.32 -11.75 -16.72
N THR A 31 6.87 -12.66 -15.85
CA THR A 31 5.80 -13.59 -16.18
C THR A 31 4.53 -12.76 -16.21
N ASP A 32 3.83 -12.81 -17.34
CA ASP A 32 2.50 -12.23 -17.54
C ASP A 32 1.56 -12.66 -16.42
N GLY A 33 1.45 -11.83 -15.38
CA GLY A 33 0.43 -11.99 -14.37
C GLY A 33 -0.86 -11.35 -14.84
N GLU A 34 -1.96 -11.78 -14.25
CA GLU A 34 -3.28 -11.32 -14.59
C GLU A 34 -3.55 -9.89 -14.07
N THR A 35 -4.62 -9.30 -14.58
CA THR A 35 -5.13 -8.01 -14.12
C THR A 35 -6.26 -8.22 -13.12
N LEU A 36 -6.12 -7.63 -11.93
CA LEU A 36 -7.18 -7.56 -10.93
C LEU A 36 -8.00 -6.30 -11.17
N ASP A 37 -9.27 -6.47 -11.57
CA ASP A 37 -10.25 -5.38 -11.60
C ASP A 37 -10.89 -5.22 -10.22
N LEU A 38 -10.68 -4.06 -9.59
CA LEU A 38 -11.20 -3.73 -8.27
C LEU A 38 -12.71 -3.45 -8.28
N ALA A 39 -13.26 -3.05 -9.42
CA ALA A 39 -14.69 -2.78 -9.59
C ALA A 39 -15.49 -4.08 -9.79
N ASN A 40 -14.91 -5.05 -10.49
CA ASN A 40 -15.51 -6.35 -10.77
C ASN A 40 -14.50 -7.49 -10.59
N PRO A 41 -14.16 -7.84 -9.33
CA PRO A 41 -13.17 -8.88 -9.05
C PRO A 41 -13.66 -10.27 -9.46
N ASP A 42 -12.80 -11.05 -10.10
CA ASP A 42 -13.07 -12.46 -10.43
C ASP A 42 -13.04 -13.33 -9.17
N SER A 43 -14.22 -13.62 -8.62
CA SER A 43 -14.37 -14.39 -7.38
C SER A 43 -13.84 -15.82 -7.46
N SER A 44 -13.57 -16.36 -8.65
CA SER A 44 -12.88 -17.65 -8.80
C SER A 44 -11.38 -17.57 -8.51
N LYS A 45 -10.79 -16.37 -8.60
CA LYS A 45 -9.34 -16.11 -8.48
C LYS A 45 -8.94 -15.25 -7.30
N VAL A 46 -9.86 -14.46 -6.74
CA VAL A 46 -9.59 -13.58 -5.61
C VAL A 46 -10.69 -13.71 -4.55
N ASP A 47 -10.28 -13.83 -3.30
CA ASP A 47 -11.17 -13.66 -2.16
C ASP A 47 -11.29 -12.18 -1.82
N VAL A 48 -12.52 -11.70 -1.67
CA VAL A 48 -12.83 -10.33 -1.27
C VAL A 48 -13.50 -10.37 0.08
N GLY A 49 -12.91 -9.69 1.05
CA GLY A 49 -13.41 -9.61 2.42
C GLY A 49 -13.34 -8.20 2.97
N GLU A 50 -13.83 -8.06 4.20
CA GLU A 50 -13.66 -6.84 4.99
C GLU A 50 -12.92 -7.16 6.29
N GLU A 51 -12.02 -6.26 6.70
CA GLU A 51 -11.38 -6.32 8.01
C GLU A 51 -11.44 -4.93 8.67
N THR A 52 -11.35 -4.90 9.99
CA THR A 52 -11.16 -3.65 10.73
C THR A 52 -9.85 -3.70 11.50
N SER A 53 -8.99 -2.72 11.28
CA SER A 53 -7.70 -2.59 11.97
C SER A 53 -7.39 -1.13 12.23
N ASN A 54 -6.96 -0.82 13.46
CA ASN A 54 -6.66 0.55 13.92
C ASN A 54 -7.84 1.54 13.71
N GLY A 55 -9.09 1.06 13.85
CA GLY A 55 -10.30 1.87 13.62
C GLY A 55 -10.64 2.13 12.16
N ILE A 56 -9.87 1.55 11.22
CA ILE A 56 -10.06 1.70 9.79
C ILE A 56 -10.69 0.42 9.25
N ARG A 57 -11.79 0.56 8.52
CA ARG A 57 -12.41 -0.55 7.79
C ARG A 57 -11.73 -0.68 6.43
N TRP A 58 -11.33 -1.89 6.09
CA TRP A 58 -10.60 -2.21 4.88
C TRP A 58 -11.39 -3.23 4.06
N LYS A 59 -11.54 -2.97 2.77
CA LYS A 59 -11.86 -3.99 1.78
C LYS A 59 -10.55 -4.67 1.38
N VAL A 60 -10.49 -5.98 1.52
CA VAL A 60 -9.28 -6.78 1.32
C VAL A 60 -9.47 -7.71 0.13
N PHE A 61 -8.47 -7.77 -0.73
CA PHE A 61 -8.39 -8.66 -1.88
C PHE A 61 -7.19 -9.58 -1.69
N THR A 62 -7.45 -10.88 -1.61
CA THR A 62 -6.43 -11.90 -1.41
C THR A 62 -6.48 -12.89 -2.57
N PRO A 63 -5.42 -13.02 -3.38
CA PRO A 63 -5.38 -14.00 -4.46
C PRO A 63 -5.58 -15.42 -3.92
N LYS A 64 -6.36 -16.22 -4.64
CA LYS A 64 -6.50 -17.65 -4.37
C LYS A 64 -5.34 -18.41 -4.99
N ASN A 65 -4.81 -19.39 -4.25
CA ASN A 65 -3.86 -20.41 -4.70
C ASN A 65 -2.84 -19.95 -5.76
N ASP A 66 -3.12 -20.24 -7.03
CA ASP A 66 -2.29 -20.08 -8.22
C ASP A 66 -2.53 -18.77 -8.99
N ALA A 67 -3.53 -17.99 -8.60
CA ALA A 67 -3.80 -16.69 -9.20
C ALA A 67 -2.66 -15.72 -8.91
N LYS A 68 -1.99 -15.28 -9.97
CA LYS A 68 -0.92 -14.30 -9.90
C LYS A 68 -1.36 -13.00 -10.56
N PHE A 69 -1.62 -11.97 -9.75
CA PHE A 69 -1.92 -10.64 -10.25
C PHE A 69 -0.67 -9.76 -10.27
N THR A 70 -0.41 -9.11 -11.40
CA THR A 70 0.70 -8.15 -11.56
C THR A 70 0.23 -6.81 -12.15
N SER A 71 -1.07 -6.68 -12.39
CA SER A 71 -1.70 -5.47 -12.92
C SER A 71 -2.99 -5.20 -12.16
N PHE A 72 -3.34 -3.94 -11.96
CA PHE A 72 -4.49 -3.51 -11.19
C PHE A 72 -5.28 -2.45 -11.97
N THR A 73 -6.59 -2.62 -12.06
CA THR A 73 -7.50 -1.69 -12.70
C THR A 73 -8.71 -1.38 -11.81
N GLU A 74 -9.36 -0.26 -12.07
CA GLU A 74 -10.72 0.01 -11.59
C GLU A 74 -11.61 0.18 -12.82
N GLY A 75 -12.30 -0.90 -13.19
CA GLY A 75 -12.97 -1.03 -14.48
C GLY A 75 -11.98 -0.93 -15.63
N ARG A 76 -12.13 0.09 -16.48
CA ARG A 76 -11.29 0.33 -17.66
C ARG A 76 -10.05 1.19 -17.37
N VAL A 77 -9.89 1.70 -16.15
CA VAL A 77 -8.80 2.60 -15.78
C VAL A 77 -7.66 1.79 -15.18
N GLU A 78 -6.47 1.85 -15.80
CA GLU A 78 -5.25 1.26 -15.25
C GLU A 78 -4.77 2.05 -14.04
N ILE A 79 -4.51 1.36 -12.94
CA ILE A 79 -4.01 1.93 -11.69
C ILE A 79 -2.50 1.78 -11.62
N ALA A 80 -2.02 0.53 -11.72
CA ALA A 80 -0.59 0.22 -11.60
C ALA A 80 -0.26 -1.16 -12.17
N LYS A 81 1.01 -1.33 -12.52
CA LYS A 81 1.64 -2.63 -12.80
C LYS A 81 2.78 -2.89 -11.84
N THR A 82 3.00 -4.16 -11.52
CA THR A 82 4.08 -4.64 -10.67
C THR A 82 4.85 -5.75 -11.36
N ASN A 83 6.12 -5.88 -11.02
CA ASN A 83 6.98 -6.96 -11.48
C ASN A 83 6.85 -8.24 -10.63
N CYS A 84 6.07 -8.19 -9.55
CA CYS A 84 5.90 -9.26 -8.59
C CYS A 84 4.41 -9.50 -8.36
N GLY A 85 4.07 -10.76 -8.09
CA GLY A 85 2.69 -11.14 -7.80
C GLY A 85 2.14 -10.43 -6.57
N LEU A 86 0.84 -10.18 -6.60
CA LEU A 86 0.09 -9.67 -5.45
C LEU A 86 0.12 -10.70 -4.32
N LYS A 87 0.37 -10.24 -3.09
CA LYS A 87 0.13 -11.01 -1.87
C LYS A 87 -1.22 -10.61 -1.26
N CYS A 88 -1.47 -9.30 -1.15
CA CYS A 88 -2.69 -8.75 -0.57
C CYS A 88 -2.89 -7.30 -1.06
N LEU A 89 -4.12 -6.91 -1.37
CA LEU A 89 -4.47 -5.52 -1.65
C LEU A 89 -5.56 -5.07 -0.68
N LYS A 90 -5.40 -3.89 -0.07
CA LYS A 90 -6.36 -3.33 0.89
C LYS A 90 -6.80 -1.93 0.45
N ILE A 91 -8.09 -1.63 0.57
CA ILE A 91 -8.66 -0.29 0.30
C ILE A 91 -9.44 0.18 1.52
N SER A 92 -9.18 1.38 2.01
CA SER A 92 -9.94 1.94 3.14
C SER A 92 -11.36 2.32 2.72
N LEU A 93 -12.35 1.93 3.53
CA LEU A 93 -13.79 2.14 3.28
C LEU A 93 -14.38 3.32 4.03
N ASN A 94 -13.78 3.72 5.15
CA ASN A 94 -14.27 4.79 6.02
C ASN A 94 -13.39 6.05 6.00
N SER A 95 -12.55 6.20 4.98
CA SER A 95 -11.75 7.40 4.76
C SER A 95 -12.48 8.36 3.82
N GLN A 96 -12.41 9.67 4.09
CA GLN A 96 -12.87 10.69 3.14
C GLN A 96 -12.12 10.60 1.80
N THR A 97 -10.85 10.18 1.86
CA THR A 97 -10.01 9.95 0.70
C THR A 97 -9.54 8.50 0.73
N PRO A 98 -10.04 7.61 -0.14
CA PRO A 98 -9.67 6.21 -0.15
C PRO A 98 -8.16 6.01 -0.27
N LEU A 99 -7.63 5.12 0.56
CA LEU A 99 -6.22 4.74 0.60
C LEU A 99 -6.10 3.28 0.19
N MET A 100 -5.10 2.98 -0.63
CA MET A 100 -4.81 1.62 -1.08
C MET A 100 -3.41 1.19 -0.67
N ILE A 101 -3.30 -0.05 -0.22
CA ILE A 101 -2.03 -0.72 0.10
C ILE A 101 -1.93 -1.96 -0.79
N VAL A 102 -0.83 -2.09 -1.52
CA VAL A 102 -0.53 -3.22 -2.40
C VAL A 102 0.71 -3.94 -1.85
N GLU A 103 0.48 -5.04 -1.15
CA GLU A 103 1.53 -5.94 -0.67
C GLU A 103 1.89 -6.95 -1.75
N ARG A 104 3.19 -7.13 -1.99
CA ARG A 104 3.72 -8.01 -3.03
C ARG A 104 4.35 -9.26 -2.42
N VAL A 105 4.41 -10.33 -3.20
CA VAL A 105 5.13 -11.56 -2.83
C VAL A 105 6.63 -11.27 -2.81
N GLY A 106 7.30 -11.64 -1.71
CA GLY A 106 8.74 -11.47 -1.50
C GLY A 106 9.07 -10.58 -0.30
N ALA A 107 9.96 -11.03 0.58
CA ALA A 107 10.29 -10.32 1.83
C ALA A 107 11.01 -8.98 1.62
N CYS A 108 11.65 -8.80 0.46
CA CYS A 108 12.42 -7.61 0.13
C CYS A 108 11.69 -6.68 -0.86
N THR A 109 10.43 -6.96 -1.20
CA THR A 109 9.63 -6.06 -2.06
C THR A 109 8.81 -5.11 -1.20
N PRO A 110 9.09 -3.80 -1.19
CA PRO A 110 8.28 -2.85 -0.43
C PRO A 110 6.85 -2.84 -0.97
N ALA A 111 5.88 -2.59 -0.09
CA ALA A 111 4.50 -2.36 -0.54
C ALA A 111 4.43 -1.08 -1.38
N LYS A 112 3.40 -0.99 -2.23
CA LYS A 112 3.03 0.25 -2.91
C LYS A 112 1.78 0.83 -2.28
N TYR A 113 1.67 2.15 -2.33
CA TYR A 113 0.60 2.87 -1.65
C TYR A 113 -0.03 3.89 -2.59
N PHE A 114 -1.35 4.01 -2.54
CA PHE A 114 -2.07 4.94 -3.39
C PHE A 114 -3.12 5.70 -2.59
N GLU A 115 -3.41 6.90 -3.06
CA GLU A 115 -4.53 7.71 -2.59
C GLU A 115 -5.43 8.03 -3.78
N LYS A 116 -6.74 7.97 -3.60
CA LYS A 116 -7.71 8.33 -4.64
C LYS A 116 -8.02 9.83 -4.57
N VAL A 117 -7.52 10.60 -5.53
CA VAL A 117 -7.75 12.05 -5.66
C VAL A 117 -8.40 12.32 -7.01
N ASP A 118 -9.49 13.09 -7.03
CA ASP A 118 -10.25 13.42 -8.26
C ASP A 118 -10.59 12.17 -9.10
N GLU A 119 -11.11 11.13 -8.45
CA GLU A 119 -11.43 9.82 -9.04
C GLU A 119 -10.24 9.05 -9.64
N LYS A 120 -9.00 9.46 -9.36
CA LYS A 120 -7.80 8.81 -9.86
C LYS A 120 -6.89 8.34 -8.73
N TRP A 121 -6.37 7.14 -8.87
CA TRP A 121 -5.38 6.60 -7.96
C TRP A 121 -4.00 7.21 -8.24
N LYS A 122 -3.42 7.83 -7.21
CA LYS A 122 -2.09 8.43 -7.26
C LYS A 122 -1.16 7.70 -6.29
N GLU A 123 -0.02 7.22 -6.78
CA GLU A 123 1.00 6.59 -5.93
C GLU A 123 1.54 7.61 -4.91
N ILE A 124 1.66 7.21 -3.64
CA ILE A 124 2.15 8.02 -2.53
C ILE A 124 3.25 7.28 -1.76
N SER A 125 4.02 8.03 -0.95
CA SER A 125 5.06 7.44 -0.11
C SER A 125 4.49 6.74 1.13
N ASP A 126 5.26 5.82 1.70
CA ASP A 126 4.98 5.16 2.99
C ASP A 126 4.70 6.18 4.12
N HIS A 127 5.54 7.22 4.19
CA HIS A 127 5.41 8.29 5.16
C HIS A 127 4.08 9.05 5.01
N THR A 128 3.69 9.36 3.75
CA THR A 128 2.42 10.02 3.45
C THR A 128 1.23 9.15 3.85
N LEU A 129 1.30 7.84 3.57
CA LEU A 129 0.27 6.88 3.97
C LEU A 129 0.13 6.83 5.49
N CYS A 130 1.24 6.61 6.20
CA CYS A 130 1.26 6.52 7.67
C CYS A 130 0.67 7.77 8.33
N GLY A 131 1.04 8.96 7.83
CA GLY A 131 0.47 10.22 8.31
C GLY A 131 -1.06 10.29 8.16
N LYS A 132 -1.60 9.84 7.02
CA LYS A 132 -3.05 9.83 6.76
C LYS A 132 -3.78 8.78 7.60
N LEU A 133 -3.25 7.57 7.73
CA LEU A 133 -3.86 6.53 8.58
C LEU A 133 -3.93 6.96 10.05
N ASN A 134 -2.87 7.60 10.55
CA ASN A 134 -2.84 8.15 11.91
C ASN A 134 -3.85 9.28 12.13
N ALA A 135 -4.14 10.07 11.10
CA ALA A 135 -5.17 11.10 11.18
C ALA A 135 -6.58 10.48 11.24
N ILE A 136 -6.83 9.42 10.47
CA ILE A 136 -8.11 8.70 10.48
C ILE A 136 -8.35 8.06 11.85
N SER A 137 -7.37 7.32 12.39
CA SER A 137 -7.53 6.61 13.67
C SER A 137 -7.80 7.54 14.85
N LYS A 138 -7.15 8.72 14.89
CA LYS A 138 -7.42 9.75 15.92
C LYS A 138 -8.84 10.29 15.87
N ASN A 139 -9.41 10.44 14.68
CA ASN A 139 -10.78 10.93 14.52
C ASN A 139 -11.81 9.87 14.93
N THR A 140 -11.56 8.61 14.64
CA THR A 140 -12.43 7.50 15.05
C THR A 140 -12.51 7.35 16.58
N GLY A 141 -11.44 7.69 17.31
CA GLY A 141 -11.44 7.67 18.78
C GLY A 141 -12.27 8.80 19.43
N LYS A 142 -12.33 9.98 18.79
CA LYS A 142 -13.07 11.15 19.32
C LYS A 142 -14.59 11.07 19.12
N ALA A 143 -15.06 10.30 18.15
CA ALA A 143 -16.50 10.14 17.90
C ALA A 143 -17.22 9.29 18.97
N ASN A 144 -16.48 8.69 19.90
CA ASN A 144 -17.01 7.75 20.89
C ASN A 144 -16.99 8.32 22.33
N GLU A 145 -16.65 9.60 22.51
CA GLU A 145 -16.72 10.25 23.83
C GLU A 145 -18.18 10.68 24.08
N PRO A 146 -18.85 10.21 25.15
CA PRO A 146 -20.20 10.65 25.46
C PRO A 146 -20.17 12.15 25.76
N VAL A 147 -21.01 12.91 25.05
CA VAL A 147 -21.35 14.28 25.42
C VAL A 147 -22.03 14.20 26.79
N ASN A 148 -21.26 14.38 27.85
CA ASN A 148 -21.80 14.70 29.16
C ASN A 148 -22.34 16.11 29.08
N THR A 149 -23.61 16.23 28.69
CA THR A 149 -24.37 17.46 28.89
C THR A 149 -24.58 17.60 30.40
N GLU A 150 -23.70 18.35 31.06
CA GLU A 150 -23.96 18.92 32.37
C GLU A 150 -25.18 19.85 32.26
N GLY A 151 -26.37 19.28 32.52
CA GLY A 151 -27.60 20.02 32.74
C GLY A 151 -27.55 20.65 34.13
N SER A 152 -26.92 21.82 34.21
CA SER A 152 -27.11 22.80 35.27
C SER A 152 -28.60 23.10 35.45
N SER A 153 -29.20 22.71 36.58
CA SER A 153 -30.50 23.22 37.01
C SER A 153 -30.30 24.05 38.27
N ASN A 154 -30.32 25.36 38.10
CA ASN A 154 -30.41 26.32 39.19
C ASN A 154 -31.89 26.49 39.60
N ASN A 155 -32.14 26.31 40.90
CA ASN A 155 -32.91 27.19 41.80
C ASN A 155 -34.44 27.41 41.70
N ILE A 156 -35.04 27.45 42.91
CA ILE A 156 -36.27 28.17 43.40
C ILE A 156 -37.58 27.39 43.16
N GLU A 157 -38.50 27.15 44.11
CA GLU A 157 -39.21 27.97 45.14
C GLU A 157 -39.55 27.08 46.38
N ASP A 158 -39.33 27.47 47.64
CA ASP A 158 -40.17 28.33 48.54
C ASP A 158 -41.65 27.91 48.67
N GLU A 159 -41.99 27.13 49.72
CA GLU A 159 -42.96 27.47 50.80
C GLU A 159 -42.92 26.41 51.93
#